data_AF-A0A127SGW0-F1
#
_entry.id   AF-A0A127SGW0-F1
#
_cell.length_a   1.000
_cell.length_b   1.000
_cell.length_c   1.000
_cell.angle_alpha   90.00
_cell.angle_beta   90.00
_cell.angle_gamma   90.00
#
_symmetry.space_group_name_H-M   'P 1'
#
loop_
_entity.id
_entity.type
_entity.pdbx_description
1 polymer ?
#
loop_
_entity_poly.entity_id
_entity_poly.type
_entity_poly.pdbx_seq_one_letter_code
_entity_poly.pdbx_strand_id
1 'polypeptide(L)'
;MNDANSLRFSFSRTVTRPSFIEMAPFLYQESYGAAMIRGNAELKNGYNYNIDLRYERFDQQNSNNMFSITGYAKILEDPIERTQTLSGGAAVHSFQNADTGVAAGVEVEFRRELFRDFRVGANASYMYTNVQLPEGGAYTNAQRSLQGASPYLVNADISYAPK
;
A
#
# COMPACT_ATOMS: atom_id res chain seq x y z
N MET A 1 19.59 22.80 -4.69
CA MET A 1 18.70 22.75 -3.50
C MET A 1 19.45 23.35 -2.32
N ASN A 2 18.81 24.19 -1.51
CA ASN A 2 19.40 24.85 -0.34
C ASN A 2 19.00 24.11 0.95
N ASP A 3 19.58 24.48 2.09
CA ASP A 3 19.34 23.82 3.38
C ASP A 3 17.86 23.81 3.82
N ALA A 4 17.02 24.69 3.26
CA ALA A 4 15.61 24.81 3.60
C ALA A 4 14.67 24.05 2.66
N ASN A 5 15.12 23.61 1.48
CA ASN A 5 14.27 22.99 0.46
C ASN A 5 14.93 21.75 -0.15
N SER A 6 14.22 20.64 -0.07
CA SER A 6 14.62 19.36 -0.65
C SER A 6 13.59 18.91 -1.68
N LEU A 7 14.04 18.58 -2.89
CA LEU A 7 13.26 17.91 -3.93
C LEU A 7 13.92 16.57 -4.23
N ARG A 8 13.15 15.48 -4.12
CA ARG A 8 13.62 14.13 -4.37
C ARG A 8 12.74 13.46 -5.41
N PHE A 9 13.38 12.94 -6.44
CA PHE A 9 12.76 12.03 -7.41
C PHE A 9 13.31 10.63 -7.17
N SER A 10 12.47 9.61 -7.28
CA SER A 10 12.89 8.22 -7.16
C SER A 10 12.12 7.34 -8.13
N PHE A 11 12.84 6.42 -8.77
CA PHE A 11 12.30 5.42 -9.66
C PHE A 11 12.93 4.08 -9.29
N SER A 12 12.11 3.05 -9.12
CA SER A 12 12.61 1.71 -8.80
C SER A 12 11.72 0.61 -9.34
N ARG A 13 12.31 -0.57 -9.54
CA ARG A 13 11.60 -1.81 -9.86
C ARG A 13 11.81 -2.80 -8.72
N THR A 14 10.73 -3.33 -8.17
CA THR A 14 10.74 -4.37 -7.14
C THR A 14 10.04 -5.62 -7.63
N VAL A 15 10.27 -6.74 -6.94
CA VAL A 15 9.64 -8.03 -7.23
C VAL A 15 8.88 -8.51 -6.00
N THR A 16 7.63 -8.93 -6.20
CA THR A 16 6.80 -9.57 -5.18
C THR A 16 6.85 -11.07 -5.42
N ARG A 17 7.50 -11.80 -4.52
CA ARG A 17 7.56 -13.27 -4.59
C ARG A 17 6.39 -13.87 -3.81
N PRO A 18 5.73 -14.90 -4.36
CA PRO A 18 4.71 -15.65 -3.62
C PRO A 18 5.27 -16.17 -2.29
N SER A 19 4.50 -16.06 -1.22
CA SER A 19 4.81 -16.70 0.05
C SER A 19 4.63 -18.22 -0.05
N PHE A 20 5.24 -18.96 0.89
CA PHE A 20 5.10 -20.42 0.93
C PHE A 20 3.63 -20.85 1.09
N ILE A 21 2.85 -20.13 1.88
CA ILE A 21 1.43 -20.44 2.09
C ILE A 21 0.62 -20.18 0.81
N GLU A 22 0.92 -19.10 0.09
CA GLU A 22 0.26 -18.80 -1.19
C GLU A 22 0.58 -19.82 -2.27
N MET A 23 1.76 -20.44 -2.25
CA MET A 23 2.14 -21.48 -3.22
C MET A 23 1.66 -22.88 -2.84
N ALA A 24 1.43 -23.15 -1.56
CA ALA A 24 1.23 -24.51 -1.09
C ALA A 24 -0.15 -25.05 -1.48
N PRO A 25 -0.24 -26.07 -2.36
CA PRO A 25 -1.52 -26.51 -2.95
C PRO A 25 -2.32 -27.45 -2.02
N PHE A 26 -2.23 -27.26 -0.71
CA PHE A 26 -3.02 -27.99 0.28
C PHE A 26 -4.10 -27.10 0.89
N LEU A 27 -5.18 -27.72 1.34
CA LEU A 27 -6.25 -27.03 2.07
C LEU A 27 -5.79 -26.74 3.49
N TYR A 28 -5.87 -25.48 3.88
CA TYR A 28 -5.57 -24.98 5.21
C TYR A 28 -6.75 -24.16 5.73
N GLN A 29 -6.98 -24.24 7.03
CA GLN A 29 -7.97 -23.43 7.73
C GLN A 29 -7.28 -22.78 8.91
N GLU A 30 -7.31 -21.45 8.94
CA GLU A 30 -6.56 -20.67 9.95
C GLU A 30 -7.13 -20.82 11.36
N SER A 31 -8.45 -20.97 11.46
CA SER A 31 -9.16 -21.20 12.73
C SER A 31 -10.47 -21.94 12.48
N TYR A 32 -11.01 -22.61 13.50
CA TYR A 32 -12.28 -23.31 13.41
C TYR A 32 -13.40 -22.36 12.96
N GLY A 33 -14.05 -22.67 11.84
CA GLY A 33 -15.09 -21.83 11.23
C GLY A 33 -14.59 -20.77 10.24
N ALA A 34 -13.27 -20.62 10.07
CA ALA A 34 -12.72 -19.76 9.02
C ALA A 34 -12.91 -20.38 7.63
N ALA A 35 -12.85 -19.55 6.59
CA ALA A 35 -12.91 -20.03 5.23
C ALA A 35 -11.68 -20.89 4.89
N MET A 36 -11.89 -21.96 4.11
CA MET A 36 -10.79 -22.79 3.64
C MET A 36 -9.93 -22.04 2.64
N ILE A 37 -8.61 -22.15 2.79
CA ILE A 37 -7.62 -21.54 1.92
C ILE A 37 -6.85 -22.65 1.23
N ARG A 38 -6.58 -22.50 -0.07
CA ARG A 38 -5.71 -23.38 -0.84
C ARG A 38 -4.70 -22.52 -1.60
N GLY A 39 -3.42 -22.80 -1.48
CA GLY A 39 -2.40 -22.14 -2.29
C GLY A 39 -2.44 -22.59 -3.75
N ASN A 40 -1.69 -21.89 -4.59
CA ASN A 40 -1.55 -22.15 -6.01
C ASN A 40 -0.07 -22.24 -6.40
N ALA A 41 0.37 -23.43 -6.79
CA ALA A 41 1.76 -23.66 -7.19
C ALA A 41 2.13 -23.00 -8.53
N GLU A 42 1.14 -22.53 -9.29
CA GLU A 42 1.34 -21.86 -10.59
C GLU A 42 1.56 -20.35 -10.45
N LEU A 43 1.62 -19.82 -9.22
CA LEU A 43 1.89 -18.40 -8.98
C LEU A 43 3.23 -17.99 -9.57
N LYS A 44 3.20 -16.86 -10.28
CA LYS A 44 4.38 -16.18 -10.81
C LYS A 44 4.77 -15.03 -9.90
N ASN A 45 6.02 -14.60 -10.01
CA ASN A 45 6.48 -13.39 -9.36
C ASN A 45 5.80 -12.17 -9.98
N GLY A 46 5.23 -11.31 -9.15
CA GLY A 46 4.75 -10.00 -9.59
C GLY A 46 5.89 -8.98 -9.66
N TYR A 47 5.78 -8.00 -10.54
CA TYR A 47 6.74 -6.91 -10.68
C TYR A 47 6.06 -5.57 -10.40
N ASN A 48 6.72 -4.71 -9.64
CA ASN A 48 6.19 -3.39 -9.30
C ASN A 48 7.17 -2.30 -9.75
N TYR A 49 6.66 -1.36 -10.54
CA TYR A 49 7.38 -0.14 -10.89
C TYR A 49 6.89 0.98 -9.97
N ASN A 50 7.81 1.62 -9.26
CA ASN A 50 7.51 2.66 -8.29
C ASN A 50 8.11 3.98 -8.78
N ILE A 51 7.28 5.02 -8.81
CA ILE A 51 7.66 6.38 -9.15
C ILE A 51 7.23 7.27 -7.99
N ASP A 52 8.18 8.02 -7.43
CA ASP A 52 7.94 8.89 -6.29
C ASP A 52 8.56 10.27 -6.54
N LEU A 53 7.81 11.31 -6.22
CA LEU A 53 8.26 12.71 -6.23
C LEU A 53 7.91 13.34 -4.88
N ARG A 54 8.94 13.76 -4.15
CA ARG A 54 8.80 14.35 -2.81
C ARG A 54 9.42 15.73 -2.77
N TYR A 55 8.67 16.69 -2.23
CA TYR A 55 9.16 18.01 -1.87
C TYR A 55 9.06 18.19 -0.36
N GLU A 56 10.14 18.66 0.25
CA GLU A 56 10.24 18.92 1.68
C GLU A 56 10.77 20.32 1.90
N ARG A 57 10.14 21.04 2.82
CA ARG A 57 10.55 22.36 3.25
C ARG A 57 10.77 22.35 4.75
N PHE A 58 11.96 22.73 5.16
CA PHE A 58 12.35 22.90 6.54
C PHE A 58 12.36 24.39 6.90
N ASP A 59 12.00 24.72 8.13
CA ASP A 59 12.15 26.08 8.64
C ASP A 59 13.64 26.36 8.94
N GLN A 60 14.12 27.51 8.50
CA GLN A 60 15.50 27.93 8.70
C GLN A 60 15.83 28.22 10.18
N GLN A 61 14.81 28.58 10.97
CA GLN A 61 14.97 28.96 12.37
C GLN A 61 14.84 27.74 13.30
N ASN A 62 14.14 26.70 12.86
CA ASN A 62 13.90 25.48 13.63
C ASN A 62 13.73 24.28 12.70
N SER A 63 14.77 23.47 12.55
CA SER A 63 14.73 22.27 11.69
C SER A 63 13.69 21.23 12.12
N ASN A 64 13.13 21.34 13.34
CA ASN A 64 12.00 20.51 13.74
C ASN A 64 10.70 20.93 13.03
N ASN A 65 10.58 22.14 12.49
CA ASN A 65 9.43 22.52 11.70
C ASN A 65 9.63 22.05 10.25
N MET A 66 8.66 21.30 9.73
CA MET A 66 8.69 20.90 8.33
C MET A 66 7.30 20.84 7.71
N PHE A 67 7.29 20.98 6.39
CA PHE A 67 6.19 20.61 5.53
C PHE A 67 6.73 19.68 4.44
N SER A 68 6.04 18.58 4.16
CA SER A 68 6.34 17.73 3.02
C SER A 68 5.10 17.40 2.22
N ILE A 69 5.30 17.23 0.91
CA ILE A 69 4.31 16.68 -0.01
C ILE A 69 4.99 15.64 -0.88
N THR A 70 4.38 14.46 -0.98
CA THR A 70 4.88 13.34 -1.77
C THR A 70 3.76 12.88 -2.71
N GLY A 71 4.04 12.82 -4.00
CA GLY A 71 3.20 12.13 -4.98
C GLY A 71 3.86 10.81 -5.35
N TYR A 72 3.09 9.73 -5.40
CA TYR A 72 3.58 8.41 -5.78
C TYR A 72 2.65 7.72 -6.77
N ALA A 73 3.25 6.87 -7.61
CA ALA A 73 2.53 5.99 -8.52
C ALA A 73 3.24 4.63 -8.60
N LYS A 74 2.44 3.56 -8.52
CA LYS A 74 2.89 2.19 -8.63
C LYS A 74 2.11 1.49 -9.73
N ILE A 75 2.84 0.86 -10.64
CA ILE A 75 2.29 -0.01 -11.68
C ILE A 75 2.65 -1.45 -11.28
N LEU A 76 1.64 -2.29 -11.17
CA LEU A 76 1.73 -3.67 -10.72
C LEU A 76 1.51 -4.59 -11.94
N GLU A 77 2.51 -5.38 -12.28
CA GLU A 77 2.45 -6.45 -13.28
C GLU A 77 2.34 -7.79 -12.55
N ASP A 78 1.42 -8.64 -13.00
CA ASP A 78 1.14 -9.94 -12.38
C ASP A 78 0.92 -9.87 -10.85
N PRO A 79 0.17 -8.89 -10.28
CA PRO A 79 -0.03 -8.82 -8.84
C PRO A 79 -0.73 -10.07 -8.31
N ILE A 80 -0.22 -10.65 -7.22
CA ILE A 80 -0.84 -11.82 -6.60
C ILE A 80 -2.06 -11.35 -5.81
N GLU A 81 -3.24 -11.83 -6.18
CA GLU A 81 -4.51 -11.47 -5.54
C GLU A 81 -5.19 -12.69 -4.95
N ARG A 82 -5.95 -12.47 -3.87
CA ARG A 82 -6.79 -13.51 -3.27
C ARG A 82 -8.03 -13.71 -4.13
N THR A 83 -8.27 -14.97 -4.48
CA THR A 83 -9.33 -15.42 -5.36
C THR A 83 -10.31 -16.31 -4.62
N GLN A 84 -11.51 -16.50 -5.20
CA GLN A 84 -12.45 -17.49 -4.69
C GLN A 84 -12.72 -18.52 -5.78
N THR A 85 -12.57 -19.79 -5.44
CA THR A 85 -12.85 -20.93 -6.32
C THR A 85 -13.93 -21.81 -5.67
N LEU A 86 -14.60 -22.63 -6.47
CA LEU A 86 -15.58 -23.59 -5.99
C LEU A 86 -14.96 -24.98 -5.97
N SER A 87 -14.99 -25.65 -4.82
CA SER A 87 -14.55 -27.03 -4.67
C SER A 87 -15.67 -27.85 -4.07
N GLY A 88 -16.28 -28.76 -4.86
CA GLY A 88 -17.38 -29.60 -4.41
C GLY A 88 -18.64 -28.83 -3.97
N GLY A 89 -18.88 -27.63 -4.52
CA GLY A 89 -20.00 -26.76 -4.15
C GLY A 89 -19.74 -25.81 -2.96
N ALA A 90 -18.58 -25.93 -2.29
CA ALA A 90 -18.16 -24.99 -1.25
C ALA A 90 -17.19 -23.94 -1.80
N ALA A 91 -17.29 -22.72 -1.28
CA ALA A 91 -16.34 -21.64 -1.57
C ALA A 91 -15.00 -21.90 -0.86
N VAL A 92 -13.91 -21.86 -1.62
CA VAL A 92 -12.54 -21.96 -1.14
C VAL A 92 -11.78 -20.73 -1.60
N HIS A 93 -11.02 -20.10 -0.72
CA HIS A 93 -10.12 -19.03 -1.13
C HIS A 93 -8.84 -19.59 -1.72
N SER A 94 -8.36 -18.98 -2.79
CA SER A 94 -7.09 -19.30 -3.43
C SER A 94 -6.32 -18.03 -3.75
N PHE A 95 -5.22 -18.16 -4.47
CA PHE A 95 -4.42 -17.06 -4.97
C PHE A 95 -4.17 -17.22 -6.47
N GLN A 96 -4.19 -16.12 -7.22
CA GLN A 96 -3.84 -16.07 -8.64
C GLN A 96 -3.18 -14.73 -8.96
N ASN A 97 -2.33 -14.71 -9.97
CA ASN A 97 -1.83 -13.46 -10.55
C ASN A 97 -2.98 -12.78 -11.31
N ALA A 98 -3.26 -11.53 -10.95
CA ALA A 98 -4.09 -10.61 -11.71
C ALA A 98 -3.31 -10.03 -12.90
N ASP A 99 -4.00 -9.48 -13.89
CA ASP A 99 -3.35 -9.01 -15.12
C ASP A 99 -2.50 -7.76 -14.85
N THR A 100 -3.15 -6.71 -14.34
CA THR A 100 -2.50 -5.43 -14.03
C THR A 100 -3.14 -4.75 -12.84
N GLY A 101 -2.36 -3.94 -12.13
CA GLY A 101 -2.84 -3.09 -11.06
C GLY A 101 -2.17 -1.73 -11.06
N VAL A 102 -2.84 -0.75 -10.47
CA VAL A 102 -2.29 0.59 -10.23
C VAL A 102 -2.59 1.01 -8.80
N ALA A 103 -1.62 1.63 -8.16
CA ALA A 103 -1.78 2.33 -6.89
C ALA A 103 -1.09 3.68 -6.96
N ALA A 104 -1.86 4.77 -6.87
CA ALA A 104 -1.33 6.12 -6.97
C ALA A 104 -1.92 6.99 -5.87
N GLY A 105 -1.13 7.93 -5.35
CA GLY A 105 -1.57 8.73 -4.23
C GLY A 105 -0.72 9.96 -3.98
N VAL A 106 -1.21 10.74 -3.03
CA VAL A 106 -0.53 11.93 -2.52
C VAL A 106 -0.54 11.86 -0.99
N GLU A 107 0.61 12.20 -0.41
CA GLU A 107 0.81 12.28 1.03
C GLU A 107 1.31 13.67 1.39
N VAL A 108 0.78 14.22 2.48
CA VAL A 108 1.21 15.48 3.06
C VAL A 108 1.57 15.26 4.52
N GLU A 109 2.66 15.88 4.94
CA GLU A 109 3.10 15.87 6.33
C GLU A 109 3.39 17.31 6.77
N PHE A 110 2.94 17.65 7.96
CA PHE A 110 3.16 18.94 8.58
C PHE A 110 3.59 18.73 10.01
N ARG A 111 4.67 19.40 10.41
CA ARG A 111 5.14 19.42 11.79
C ARG A 111 5.58 20.83 12.15
N ARG A 112 5.08 21.35 13.27
CA ARG A 112 5.40 22.71 13.71
C ARG A 112 5.41 22.88 15.22
N GLU A 113 6.44 23.53 15.72
CA GLU A 113 6.48 24.12 17.05
C GLU A 113 5.74 25.46 17.03
N LEU A 114 4.67 25.58 17.82
CA LEU A 114 3.85 26.81 17.87
C LEU A 114 4.38 27.80 18.90
N PHE A 115 4.83 27.28 20.04
CA PHE A 115 5.48 27.99 21.13
C PHE A 115 6.42 27.03 21.85
N ARG A 116 7.33 27.56 22.67
CA ARG A 116 8.41 26.78 23.29
C ARG A 116 7.87 25.51 23.93
N ASP A 117 8.49 24.39 23.61
CA ASP A 117 8.18 23.05 24.13
C ASP A 117 6.86 22.45 23.63
N PHE A 118 6.05 23.18 22.84
CA PHE A 118 4.75 22.74 22.32
C PHE A 118 4.77 22.55 20.80
N ARG A 119 4.56 21.31 20.37
CA ARG A 119 4.61 20.89 18.97
C ARG A 119 3.29 20.27 18.55
N VAL A 120 2.94 20.50 17.29
CA VAL A 120 1.83 19.84 16.60
C VAL A 120 2.34 19.16 15.35
N GLY A 121 1.79 17.99 15.07
CA GLY A 121 2.07 17.21 13.88
C GLY A 121 0.76 16.77 13.23
N ALA A 122 0.76 16.65 11.91
CA ALA A 122 -0.31 16.05 11.16
C ALA A 122 0.24 15.39 9.88
N ASN A 123 -0.32 14.26 9.51
CA ASN A 123 -0.13 13.66 8.20
C ASN A 123 -1.48 13.28 7.60
N ALA A 124 -1.58 13.37 6.29
CA ALA A 124 -2.73 12.90 5.54
C ALA A 124 -2.26 12.23 4.25
N SER A 125 -2.92 11.15 3.87
CA SER A 125 -2.70 10.49 2.59
C SER A 125 -4.02 10.20 1.90
N TYR A 126 -4.00 10.32 0.58
CA TYR A 126 -5.06 9.89 -0.31
C TYR A 126 -4.47 8.93 -1.33
N MET A 127 -5.12 7.79 -1.51
CA MET A 127 -4.67 6.72 -2.39
C MET A 127 -5.82 6.20 -3.25
N TYR A 128 -5.58 6.16 -4.55
CA TYR A 128 -6.42 5.47 -5.51
C TYR A 128 -5.77 4.12 -5.86
N THR A 129 -6.56 3.05 -5.82
CA THR A 129 -6.10 1.71 -6.24
C THR A 129 -7.12 1.04 -7.13
N ASN A 130 -6.64 0.32 -8.15
CA ASN A 130 -7.46 -0.51 -9.02
C ASN A 130 -6.63 -1.70 -9.52
N VAL A 131 -7.21 -2.90 -9.49
CA VAL A 131 -6.63 -4.12 -10.01
C VAL A 131 -7.62 -4.82 -10.95
N GLN A 132 -7.10 -5.34 -12.06
CA GLN A 132 -7.83 -6.17 -13.02
C GLN A 132 -7.68 -7.63 -12.62
N LEU A 133 -8.78 -8.27 -12.22
CA LEU A 133 -8.77 -9.64 -11.74
C LEU A 133 -8.69 -10.63 -12.91
N PRO A 134 -8.01 -11.79 -12.74
CA PRO A 134 -7.85 -12.76 -13.80
C PRO A 134 -9.16 -13.51 -14.08
N GLU A 135 -9.31 -14.01 -15.31
CA GLU A 135 -10.45 -14.85 -15.68
C GLU A 135 -10.45 -16.20 -14.93
N GLY A 136 -11.63 -16.73 -14.63
CA GLY A 136 -11.80 -18.07 -14.04
C GLY A 136 -11.96 -18.12 -12.51
N GLY A 137 -11.91 -16.99 -11.81
CA GLY A 137 -12.35 -16.91 -10.41
C GLY A 137 -13.84 -16.59 -10.27
N ALA A 138 -14.43 -16.96 -9.14
CA ALA A 138 -15.82 -16.64 -8.81
C ALA A 138 -15.93 -15.21 -8.24
N TYR A 139 -15.94 -14.20 -9.12
CA TYR A 139 -16.07 -12.79 -8.75
C TYR A 139 -17.34 -12.16 -9.31
N THR A 140 -17.84 -11.12 -8.65
CA THR A 140 -18.94 -10.29 -9.15
C THR A 140 -18.47 -9.14 -10.05
N ASN A 141 -17.20 -8.75 -9.95
CA ASN A 141 -16.60 -7.63 -10.68
C ASN A 141 -15.26 -8.04 -11.29
N ALA A 142 -14.99 -7.60 -12.53
CA ALA A 142 -13.70 -7.82 -13.21
C ALA A 142 -12.58 -6.89 -12.73
N GLN A 143 -12.93 -5.78 -12.08
CA GLN A 143 -11.99 -4.82 -11.51
C GLN A 143 -12.44 -4.40 -10.11
N ARG A 144 -11.49 -4.18 -9.22
CA ARG A 144 -11.76 -3.67 -7.86
C ARG A 144 -10.56 -2.93 -7.29
N SER A 145 -10.78 -2.17 -6.22
CA SER A 145 -9.68 -1.66 -5.39
C SER A 145 -8.90 -2.80 -4.73
N LEU A 146 -7.63 -2.54 -4.46
CA LEU A 146 -6.75 -3.49 -3.77
C LEU A 146 -7.31 -3.81 -2.39
N GLN A 147 -7.21 -5.07 -1.98
CA GLN A 147 -7.73 -5.49 -0.68
C GLN A 147 -6.88 -4.86 0.43
N GLY A 148 -7.54 -4.28 1.44
CA GLY A 148 -6.87 -3.65 2.59
C GLY A 148 -6.31 -2.24 2.31
N ALA A 149 -6.52 -1.69 1.11
CA ALA A 149 -6.12 -0.33 0.76
C ALA A 149 -7.14 0.70 1.27
N SER A 150 -6.79 1.47 2.30
CA SER A 150 -7.61 2.62 2.72
C SER A 150 -7.46 3.77 1.71
N PRO A 151 -8.57 4.34 1.19
CA PRO A 151 -8.50 5.43 0.22
C PRO A 151 -8.03 6.75 0.82
N TYR A 152 -8.23 6.93 2.13
CA TYR A 152 -7.76 8.10 2.87
C TYR A 152 -7.27 7.69 4.26
N LEU A 153 -6.23 8.35 4.75
CA LEU A 153 -5.74 8.24 6.12
C LEU A 153 -5.38 9.64 6.61
N VAL A 154 -5.72 9.95 7.87
CA VAL A 154 -5.39 11.22 8.50
C VAL A 154 -4.99 10.94 9.94
N ASN A 155 -3.83 11.45 10.35
CA ASN A 155 -3.35 11.38 11.72
C ASN A 155 -2.90 12.76 12.18
N ALA A 156 -3.06 13.04 13.47
CA ALA A 156 -2.57 14.27 14.09
C ALA A 156 -2.06 13.98 15.49
N ASP A 157 -1.06 14.73 15.92
CA ASP A 157 -0.46 14.63 17.24
C ASP A 157 -0.16 16.01 17.82
N ILE A 158 -0.16 16.06 19.15
CA ILE A 158 0.22 17.22 19.95
C ILE A 158 1.19 16.73 21.01
N SER A 159 2.30 17.45 21.17
CA SER A 159 3.36 17.09 22.10
C SER A 159 3.78 18.31 22.92
N TYR A 160 3.84 18.16 24.24
CA TYR A 160 4.43 19.14 25.15
C TYR A 160 5.60 18.51 25.89
N ALA A 161 6.80 19.06 25.76
CA ALA A 161 8.04 18.48 26.31
C ALA A 161 8.93 19.56 26.96
N PRO A 162 8.57 20.05 28.16
CA PRO A 162 9.39 21.01 28.89
C PRO A 162 10.69 20.35 29.35
N LYS A 163 11.81 21.09 29.27
CA LYS A 163 13.09 20.70 29.86
C LYS A 163 13.10 20.84 31.38
#